data_AF-A0A1C7MTT6-F1
#
_entry.id   AF-A0A1C7MTT6-F1
#
_cell.length_a   1.000
_cell.length_b   1.000
_cell.length_c   1.000
_cell.angle_alpha   90.00
_cell.angle_beta   90.00
_cell.angle_gamma   90.00
#
_symmetry.space_group_name_H-M   'P 1'
#
loop_
_entity.id
_entity.type
_entity.pdbx_description
1 polymer ?
#
loop_
_entity_poly.entity_id
_entity_poly.type
_entity_poly.pdbx_seq_one_letter_code
_entity_poly.pdbx_strand_id
1 'polypeptide(L)'
;MSGDRFAQARGPCLASIGGFSGYELLRFPALDIYSISSDKWHSVQLQPYAVAVLYHGERDASSLGHAGAGTFWNDVWLLTKDAVAVETEGWAWRKIVVEGKNLPEGRGWFPSASWVDDSGNSHIVMHGGLLSSNERSDELWELRIN
;
A
#
# COMPACT_ATOMS: atom_id res chain seq x y z
N MET A 1 34.75 -8.58 17.99
CA MET A 1 34.24 -8.92 16.64
C MET A 1 33.08 -9.88 16.80
N SER A 2 31.86 -9.37 16.96
CA SER A 2 30.62 -10.15 16.93
C SER A 2 29.85 -9.71 15.70
N GLY A 3 29.63 -10.63 14.76
CA GLY A 3 29.00 -10.34 13.47
C GLY A 3 27.50 -10.10 13.62
N ASP A 4 27.05 -8.96 13.10
CA ASP A 4 25.64 -8.66 12.93
C ASP A 4 25.05 -9.59 11.86
N ARG A 5 24.12 -10.44 12.29
CA ARG A 5 23.26 -11.21 11.37
C ARG A 5 22.05 -10.36 11.01
N PHE A 6 22.20 -9.51 10.01
CA PHE A 6 21.04 -8.89 9.37
C PHE A 6 20.33 -9.94 8.50
N ALA A 7 19.07 -10.23 8.80
CA ALA A 7 18.22 -11.04 7.94
C ALA A 7 17.85 -10.21 6.70
N GLN A 8 18.74 -10.17 5.73
CA GLN A 8 18.37 -9.82 4.36
C GLN A 8 17.44 -10.93 3.87
N ALA A 9 16.19 -10.62 3.51
CA ALA A 9 15.34 -11.56 2.80
C ALA A 9 16.01 -11.87 1.45
N ARG A 10 16.89 -12.88 1.45
CA ARG A 10 17.58 -13.36 0.26
C ARG A 10 16.68 -14.38 -0.41
N GLY A 11 15.80 -13.90 -1.28
CA GLY A 11 14.91 -14.74 -2.08
C GLY A 11 13.57 -14.06 -2.37
N PRO A 12 12.80 -14.58 -3.34
CA PRO A 12 11.48 -14.06 -3.65
C PRO A 12 10.52 -14.26 -2.46
N CYS A 13 9.73 -13.24 -2.17
CA CYS A 13 8.76 -13.23 -1.08
C CYS A 13 7.42 -12.63 -1.53
N LEU A 14 6.36 -12.93 -0.77
CA LEU A 14 5.05 -12.30 -0.90
C LEU A 14 4.81 -11.40 0.31
N ALA A 15 4.30 -10.20 0.10
CA ALA A 15 3.89 -9.29 1.15
C ALA A 15 2.36 -9.13 1.14
N SER A 16 1.74 -9.16 2.32
CA SER A 16 0.31 -8.91 2.51
C SER A 16 0.10 -7.74 3.45
N ILE A 17 -0.78 -6.80 3.06
CA ILE A 17 -1.13 -5.60 3.83
C ILE A 17 -2.65 -5.40 3.72
N GLY A 18 -3.35 -5.39 4.85
CA GLY A 18 -4.81 -5.14 4.89
C GLY A 18 -5.65 -6.30 4.34
N GLY A 19 -6.76 -5.96 3.68
CA GLY A 19 -7.74 -6.91 3.11
C GLY A 19 -9.10 -6.86 3.80
N PHE A 20 -10.03 -7.74 3.39
CA PHE A 20 -11.39 -7.83 3.94
C PHE A 20 -11.78 -9.28 4.20
N SER A 21 -12.36 -9.56 5.38
CA SER A 21 -12.94 -10.87 5.70
C SER A 21 -14.15 -10.73 6.63
N GLY A 22 -15.24 -10.17 6.09
CA GLY A 22 -16.46 -9.83 6.84
C GLY A 22 -16.36 -8.52 7.64
N TYR A 23 -15.17 -7.94 7.72
CA TYR A 23 -14.83 -6.60 8.18
C TYR A 23 -13.46 -6.22 7.60
N GLU A 24 -13.13 -4.92 7.61
CA GLU A 24 -11.82 -4.39 7.18
C GLU A 24 -10.70 -4.95 8.06
N LEU A 25 -9.70 -5.57 7.44
CA LEU A 25 -8.58 -6.22 8.13
C LEU A 25 -7.46 -5.25 8.53
N LEU A 26 -7.69 -3.93 8.46
CA LEU A 26 -6.74 -2.93 8.93
C LEU A 26 -6.61 -2.97 10.47
N ARG A 27 -5.87 -3.96 10.98
CA ARG A 27 -5.23 -3.92 12.29
C ARG A 27 -3.80 -3.43 12.10
N PHE A 28 -3.62 -2.13 12.21
CA PHE A 28 -2.28 -1.55 12.27
C PHE A 28 -1.51 -2.13 13.47
N PRO A 29 -0.23 -2.54 13.32
CA PRO A 29 0.59 -2.69 12.10
C PRO A 29 0.90 -4.17 11.80
N ALA A 30 0.20 -4.80 10.86
CA ALA A 30 0.58 -6.14 10.37
C ALA A 30 0.99 -6.07 8.89
N LEU A 31 2.30 -6.08 8.63
CA LEU A 31 2.88 -6.47 7.35
C LEU A 31 3.30 -7.93 7.49
N ASP A 32 2.61 -8.81 6.76
CA ASP A 32 2.95 -10.23 6.74
C ASP A 32 3.79 -10.55 5.52
N ILE A 33 4.96 -11.17 5.72
CA ILE A 33 5.82 -11.65 4.63
C ILE A 33 5.86 -13.16 4.62
N TYR A 34 5.47 -13.75 3.50
CA TYR A 34 5.68 -15.16 3.22
C TYR A 34 6.98 -15.35 2.44
N SER A 35 7.90 -16.12 3.01
CA SER A 35 9.17 -16.49 2.37
C SER A 35 8.99 -17.81 1.61
N ILE A 36 9.07 -17.73 0.28
CA ILE A 36 8.83 -18.87 -0.63
C ILE A 36 9.85 -19.99 -0.39
N SER A 37 11.12 -19.63 -0.19
CA SER A 37 12.18 -20.62 0.01
C SER A 37 12.08 -21.38 1.33
N SER A 38 11.41 -20.81 2.33
CA SER A 38 11.28 -21.43 3.66
C SER A 38 9.87 -21.94 3.97
N ASP A 39 8.90 -21.70 3.08
CA ASP A 39 7.47 -22.00 3.29
C ASP A 39 6.95 -21.53 4.65
N LYS A 40 7.23 -20.27 4.99
CA LYS A 40 6.93 -19.69 6.31
C LYS A 40 6.51 -18.24 6.21
N TRP A 41 5.52 -17.89 7.04
CA TRP A 41 5.16 -16.51 7.35
C TRP A 41 6.11 -15.93 8.39
N HIS A 42 6.49 -14.68 8.16
CA HIS A 42 7.34 -13.86 9.01
C HIS A 42 6.71 -12.48 9.14
N SER A 43 6.65 -11.95 10.35
CA SER A 43 6.48 -10.51 10.55
C SER A 43 7.88 -9.89 10.52
N VAL A 44 8.14 -8.97 9.59
CA VAL A 44 9.50 -8.46 9.35
C VAL A 44 9.66 -6.98 9.70
N GLN A 45 10.90 -6.58 9.93
CA GLN A 45 11.34 -5.19 9.94
C GLN A 45 12.02 -4.80 8.64
N LEU A 46 11.64 -3.66 8.08
CA LEU A 46 12.30 -3.08 6.93
C LEU A 46 13.09 -1.82 7.32
N GLN A 47 14.15 -1.54 6.58
CA GLN A 47 15.06 -0.40 6.74
C GLN A 47 14.38 0.94 6.34
N PRO A 48 14.98 2.12 6.62
CA PRO A 48 14.27 3.40 6.61
C PRO A 48 14.05 3.97 5.22
N TYR A 49 13.01 3.47 4.56
CA TYR A 49 12.45 4.07 3.36
C TYR A 49 10.93 3.91 3.42
N ALA A 50 10.18 4.63 2.59
CA ALA A 50 8.77 4.35 2.42
C ALA A 50 8.62 2.88 1.98
N VAL A 51 7.96 2.08 2.82
CA VAL A 51 7.87 0.63 2.67
C VAL A 51 6.72 0.25 1.74
N ALA A 52 5.63 1.01 1.82
CA ALA A 52 4.44 0.81 1.02
C ALA A 52 3.70 2.14 0.81
N VAL A 53 2.98 2.21 -0.29
CA VAL A 53 2.03 3.28 -0.59
C VAL A 53 0.63 2.69 -0.56
N LEU A 54 -0.24 3.25 0.28
CA LEU A 54 -1.68 2.96 0.27
C LEU A 54 -2.39 4.20 -0.28
N TYR A 55 -3.30 4.01 -1.22
CA TYR A 55 -3.97 5.13 -1.87
C TYR A 55 -5.38 4.76 -2.31
N HIS A 56 -6.30 5.72 -2.20
CA HIS A 56 -7.71 5.54 -2.54
C HIS A 56 -8.29 4.26 -1.89
N GLY A 57 -9.25 3.60 -2.54
CA GLY A 57 -9.87 2.37 -2.03
C GLY A 57 -11.21 2.61 -1.36
N GLU A 58 -11.92 1.51 -1.09
CA GLU A 58 -13.22 1.54 -0.42
C GLU A 58 -13.04 1.87 1.06
N ARG A 59 -13.75 2.89 1.53
CA ARG A 59 -13.81 3.28 2.93
C ARG A 59 -14.95 2.55 3.64
N ASP A 60 -16.15 2.70 3.10
CA ASP A 60 -17.36 2.09 3.63
C ASP A 60 -18.02 1.26 2.54
N ALA A 61 -18.25 -0.03 2.81
CA ALA A 61 -18.89 -0.93 1.85
C ALA A 61 -20.31 -0.50 1.50
N SER A 62 -20.72 -0.71 0.24
CA SER A 62 -22.10 -0.48 -0.17
C SER A 62 -23.08 -1.43 0.52
N SER A 63 -24.27 -0.93 0.87
CA SER A 63 -25.37 -1.77 1.35
C SER A 63 -25.91 -2.74 0.28
N LEU A 64 -25.58 -2.51 -0.98
CA LEU A 64 -25.91 -3.38 -2.12
C LEU A 64 -24.79 -4.40 -2.44
N GLY A 65 -23.76 -4.51 -1.58
CA GLY A 65 -22.56 -5.30 -1.89
C GLY A 65 -21.86 -4.78 -3.13
N HIS A 66 -21.30 -5.67 -3.96
CA HIS A 66 -20.53 -5.27 -5.15
C HIS A 66 -21.38 -4.67 -6.29
N ALA A 67 -22.70 -4.62 -6.13
CA ALA A 67 -23.61 -4.01 -7.11
C ALA A 67 -23.69 -2.48 -6.99
N GLY A 68 -23.28 -1.92 -5.86
CA GLY A 68 -23.27 -0.48 -5.61
C GLY A 68 -21.89 0.04 -5.26
N ALA A 69 -21.68 1.32 -5.49
CA ALA A 69 -20.53 2.03 -4.96
C ALA A 69 -20.67 2.17 -3.44
N GLY A 70 -19.61 1.84 -2.72
CA GLY A 70 -19.41 2.27 -1.35
C GLY A 70 -19.05 3.75 -1.29
N THR A 71 -18.48 4.18 -0.16
CA THR A 71 -17.76 5.46 -0.12
C THR A 71 -16.28 5.19 -0.35
N PHE A 72 -15.60 6.09 -1.06
CA PHE A 72 -14.18 5.91 -1.41
C PHE A 72 -13.30 6.95 -0.73
N TRP A 73 -12.09 6.52 -0.39
CA TRP A 73 -11.01 7.43 -0.05
C TRP A 73 -10.42 8.07 -1.31
N ASN A 74 -9.85 9.26 -1.13
CA ASN A 74 -9.12 10.00 -2.16
C ASN A 74 -7.75 10.47 -1.67
N ASP A 75 -7.26 9.90 -0.57
CA ASP A 75 -5.97 10.26 0.02
C ASP A 75 -4.92 9.17 -0.21
N VAL A 76 -3.68 9.55 0.11
CA VAL A 76 -2.49 8.71 -0.05
C VAL A 76 -1.73 8.68 1.27
N TRP A 77 -1.23 7.51 1.61
CA TRP A 77 -0.55 7.21 2.85
C TRP A 77 0.73 6.43 2.57
N LEU A 78 1.80 6.81 3.26
CA LEU A 78 3.06 6.08 3.28
C LEU A 78 3.19 5.29 4.57
N LEU A 79 3.50 4.00 4.44
CA LEU A 79 4.05 3.25 5.55
C LEU A 79 5.54 3.55 5.63
N THR A 80 5.96 4.19 6.73
CA THR A 80 7.36 4.51 7.00
C THR A 80 7.87 3.68 8.17
N LYS A 81 9.17 3.44 8.21
CA LYS A 81 9.83 2.74 9.30
C LYS A 81 11.08 3.50 9.73
N ASP A 82 11.18 3.80 11.01
CA ASP A 82 12.40 4.38 11.57
C ASP A 82 13.55 3.36 11.49
N ALA A 83 14.68 3.83 10.95
CA ALA A 83 15.90 3.08 10.68
C ALA A 83 16.48 2.43 11.93
N VAL A 84 16.42 3.19 13.03
CA VAL A 84 17.15 2.87 14.26
C VAL A 84 16.25 2.14 15.26
N ALA A 85 14.95 2.06 14.99
CA ALA A 85 14.00 1.38 15.85
C ALA A 85 14.03 -0.14 15.62
N VAL A 86 14.09 -0.89 16.71
CA VAL A 86 14.19 -2.36 16.72
C VAL A 86 12.82 -3.03 16.77
N GLU A 87 12.76 -4.28 16.30
CA GLU A 87 11.60 -5.18 16.29
C GLU A 87 10.24 -4.63 15.78
N THR A 88 9.29 -4.30 16.64
CA THR A 88 7.96 -3.84 16.18
C THR A 88 7.80 -2.32 16.26
N GLU A 89 8.88 -1.61 16.61
CA GLU A 89 8.85 -0.17 16.87
C GLU A 89 9.21 0.67 15.63
N GLY A 90 8.79 1.94 15.63
CA GLY A 90 9.18 2.92 14.61
C GLY A 90 8.39 2.86 13.30
N TRP A 91 7.36 2.01 13.20
CA TRP A 91 6.42 2.06 12.09
C TRP A 91 5.47 3.26 12.24
N ALA A 92 5.27 4.01 11.16
CA ALA A 92 4.34 5.12 11.15
C ALA A 92 3.66 5.25 9.79
N TRP A 93 2.33 5.36 9.83
CA TRP A 93 1.56 5.82 8.68
C TRP A 93 1.62 7.33 8.60
N ARG A 94 1.99 7.83 7.42
CA ARG A 94 2.04 9.26 7.14
C ARG A 94 1.14 9.55 5.98
N LYS A 95 0.06 10.29 6.23
CA LYS A 95 -0.72 10.88 5.15
C LYS A 95 0.18 11.83 4.38
N ILE A 96 0.22 11.69 3.06
CA ILE A 96 0.98 12.60 2.22
C ILE A 96 0.05 13.55 1.49
N VAL A 97 0.53 14.78 1.31
CA VAL A 97 -0.14 15.77 0.47
C VAL A 97 0.32 15.53 -0.96
N VAL A 98 -0.64 15.25 -1.85
CA VAL A 98 -0.36 15.08 -3.27
C VAL A 98 -0.55 16.42 -3.96
N GLU A 99 0.49 16.89 -4.64
CA GLU A 99 0.44 18.11 -5.43
C GLU A 99 -0.05 17.83 -6.86
N GLY A 100 -0.93 18.68 -7.39
CA GLY A 100 -1.46 18.54 -8.74
C GLY A 100 -2.61 19.52 -8.99
N LYS A 101 -2.81 19.92 -10.26
CA LYS A 101 -3.93 20.81 -10.64
C LYS A 101 -5.27 20.07 -10.67
N ASN A 102 -5.26 18.83 -11.14
CA ASN A 102 -6.42 17.94 -11.21
C ASN A 102 -6.02 16.64 -10.53
N LEU A 103 -6.63 16.34 -9.38
CA LEU A 103 -6.42 15.09 -8.67
C LEU A 103 -7.56 14.11 -9.02
N PRO A 104 -7.30 12.80 -9.07
CA PRO A 104 -8.35 11.82 -9.29
C PRO A 104 -9.42 11.91 -8.21
N GLU A 105 -10.69 11.75 -8.61
CA GLU A 105 -11.77 11.48 -7.65
C GLU A 105 -11.46 10.22 -6.83
N GLY A 106 -11.93 10.19 -5.58
CA GLY A 106 -11.96 8.99 -4.75
C GLY A 106 -12.60 7.82 -5.49
N ARG A 107 -11.94 6.66 -5.46
CA ARG A 107 -12.34 5.48 -6.21
C ARG A 107 -11.82 4.22 -5.55
N GLY A 108 -12.39 3.07 -5.91
CA GLY A 108 -11.88 1.77 -5.52
C GLY A 108 -11.86 0.83 -6.72
N TRP A 109 -11.54 -0.45 -6.48
CA TRP A 109 -11.73 -1.49 -7.50
C TRP A 109 -10.95 -1.25 -8.79
N PHE A 110 -9.79 -0.59 -8.69
CA PHE A 110 -8.91 -0.31 -9.82
C PHE A 110 -7.71 -1.27 -9.80
N PRO A 111 -7.21 -1.68 -10.98
CA PRO A 111 -5.86 -2.25 -11.08
C PRO A 111 -4.80 -1.18 -10.79
N SER A 112 -3.68 -1.64 -10.25
CA SER A 112 -2.51 -0.82 -10.00
C SER A 112 -1.21 -1.51 -10.36
N ALA A 113 -0.20 -0.71 -10.69
CA ALA A 113 1.17 -1.17 -10.88
C ALA A 113 2.14 -0.10 -10.37
N SER A 114 3.33 -0.52 -9.95
CA SER A 114 4.39 0.40 -9.56
C SER A 114 5.76 -0.08 -10.03
N TRP A 115 6.68 0.86 -10.21
CA TRP A 115 8.09 0.58 -10.48
C TRP A 115 8.96 1.70 -9.89
N VAL A 116 10.27 1.44 -9.81
CA VAL A 116 11.28 2.43 -9.45
C VAL A 116 12.12 2.69 -10.70
N ASP A 117 12.35 3.95 -11.05
CA ASP A 117 13.19 4.33 -12.18
C ASP A 117 14.70 4.24 -11.85
N ASP A 118 15.55 4.45 -12.85
CA ASP A 118 17.02 4.41 -12.67
C ASP A 118 17.55 5.52 -11.74
N SER A 119 16.74 6.55 -11.46
CA SER A 119 17.06 7.64 -10.54
C SER A 119 16.59 7.36 -9.10
N GLY A 120 15.92 6.24 -8.87
CA GLY A 120 15.36 5.86 -7.57
C GLY A 120 13.98 6.44 -7.28
N ASN A 121 13.33 7.12 -8.24
CA ASN A 121 11.99 7.66 -8.05
C ASN A 121 10.96 6.53 -8.17
N SER A 122 9.95 6.55 -7.30
CA SER A 122 8.85 5.59 -7.37
C SER A 122 7.72 6.13 -8.24
N HIS A 123 7.25 5.29 -9.16
CA HIS A 123 6.11 5.55 -10.02
C HIS A 123 5.00 4.58 -9.68
N ILE A 124 3.79 5.10 -9.49
CA ILE A 124 2.59 4.30 -9.22
C ILE A 124 1.53 4.70 -10.23
N VAL A 125 0.97 3.72 -10.93
CA VAL A 125 -0.07 3.92 -11.93
C VAL A 125 -1.38 3.27 -11.47
N MET A 126 -2.45 4.03 -11.65
CA MET A 126 -3.84 3.63 -11.42
C MET A 126 -4.62 3.81 -12.72
N HIS A 127 -5.37 2.80 -13.13
CA HIS A 127 -6.24 2.86 -14.31
C HIS A 127 -7.69 2.53 -13.95
N GLY A 128 -8.62 3.38 -14.38
CA GLY A 128 -10.05 3.20 -14.21
C GLY A 128 -10.51 3.22 -12.75
N GLY A 129 -11.22 2.17 -12.33
CA GLY A 129 -11.84 2.05 -11.00
C GLY A 129 -13.36 2.32 -11.00
N LEU A 130 -14.01 1.98 -9.89
CA LEU A 130 -15.40 2.38 -9.60
C LEU A 130 -15.40 3.74 -8.91
N LEU A 131 -16.16 4.69 -9.45
CA LEU A 131 -16.34 6.03 -8.88
C LEU A 131 -17.54 6.07 -7.93
N SER A 132 -17.66 7.18 -7.18
CA SER A 132 -18.80 7.41 -6.28
C SER A 132 -20.14 7.44 -7.01
N SER A 133 -20.13 7.72 -8.32
CA SER A 133 -21.30 7.64 -9.21
C SER A 133 -21.78 6.21 -9.51
N ASN A 134 -21.05 5.18 -9.06
CA ASN A 134 -21.22 3.78 -9.44
C ASN A 134 -20.91 3.48 -10.91
N GLU A 135 -20.22 4.40 -11.60
CA GLU A 135 -19.73 4.20 -12.97
C GLU A 135 -18.25 3.75 -12.97
N ARG A 136 -17.86 3.04 -14.03
CA ARG A 136 -16.47 2.67 -14.27
C ARG A 136 -15.76 3.80 -15.02
N SER A 137 -14.63 4.23 -14.49
CA SER A 137 -13.75 5.18 -15.16
C SER A 137 -12.81 4.45 -16.12
N ASP A 138 -12.36 5.14 -17.17
CA ASP A 138 -11.31 4.76 -18.11
C ASP A 138 -10.04 5.63 -17.99
N GLU A 139 -9.97 6.49 -16.96
CA GLU A 139 -8.87 7.41 -16.76
C GLU A 139 -7.58 6.69 -16.33
N LEU A 140 -6.42 7.23 -16.71
CA LEU A 140 -5.11 6.80 -16.27
C LEU A 140 -4.45 7.89 -15.42
N TRP A 141 -3.99 7.52 -14.24
CA TRP A 141 -3.33 8.40 -13.30
C TRP A 141 -1.96 7.87 -12.91
N GLU A 142 -0.99 8.77 -12.74
CA GLU A 142 0.35 8.47 -12.26
C GLU A 142 0.67 9.31 -11.02
N LEU A 143 1.05 8.65 -9.93
CA LEU A 143 1.66 9.27 -8.76
C LEU A 143 3.17 9.06 -8.82
N ARG A 144 3.92 10.15 -8.63
CA ARG A 144 5.39 10.14 -8.55
C ARG A 144 5.84 10.50 -7.16
N ILE A 145 6.79 9.74 -6.63
CA ILE A 145 7.42 9.96 -5.32
C ILE A 145 8.93 10.03 -5.53
N ASN A 146 9.51 11.17 -5.18
CA ASN A 146 10.93 11.48 -5.33
C ASN A 146 11.64 11.54 -3.98
#